data_AF-A0A285V6I4-F1
#
_entry.id   AF-A0A285V6I4-F1
#
_cell.length_a   1.000
_cell.length_b   1.000
_cell.length_c   1.000
_cell.angle_alpha   90.00
_cell.angle_beta   90.00
_cell.angle_gamma   90.00
#
_symmetry.space_group_name_H-M   'P 1'
#
loop_
_entity.id
_entity.type
_entity.pdbx_description
1 polymer ?
#
loop_
_entity_poly.entity_id
_entity_poly.type
_entity_poly.pdbx_seq_one_letter_code
_entity_poly.pdbx_strand_id
1 'polypeptide(L)'
;MPAPVDPRDTRWEVDTPIYRVYFWHRPAAEPGSDQERMGWHCSEWRLTDVADVHEVLAWANGPDGRGRVFELYVEASHSDGLALLRLAGTTSDAARR
;
A
#
# COMPACT_ATOMS: atom_id res chain seq x y z
N MET A 1 -19.26 -1.21 -13.93
CA MET A 1 -19.37 -1.66 -15.34
C MET A 1 -18.32 -0.93 -16.15
N PRO A 2 -17.65 -1.58 -17.11
CA PRO A 2 -16.64 -0.93 -17.95
C PRO A 2 -17.27 0.02 -18.98
N ALA A 3 -16.56 1.09 -19.34
CA ALA A 3 -16.90 2.02 -20.42
C ALA A 3 -15.71 2.13 -21.39
N PRO A 4 -15.94 2.34 -22.70
CA PRO A 4 -14.86 2.58 -23.65
C PRO A 4 -14.15 3.89 -23.33
N VAL A 5 -12.83 3.93 -23.56
CA VAL A 5 -11.96 5.07 -23.26
C VAL A 5 -11.37 5.60 -24.56
N ASP A 6 -11.29 6.93 -24.72
CA ASP A 6 -10.54 7.54 -25.80
C ASP A 6 -9.08 7.71 -25.35
N PRO A 7 -8.10 7.06 -26.01
CA PRO A 7 -6.70 7.20 -25.61
C PRO A 7 -6.19 8.64 -25.72
N ARG A 8 -6.88 9.52 -26.47
CA ARG A 8 -6.52 10.93 -26.63
C ARG A 8 -6.87 11.79 -25.42
N ASP A 9 -7.64 11.26 -24.46
CA ASP A 9 -8.00 11.97 -23.23
C ASP A 9 -6.85 11.99 -22.20
N THR A 10 -5.82 11.16 -22.40
CA THR A 10 -4.64 11.07 -21.53
C THR A 10 -3.56 12.07 -21.97
N ARG A 11 -3.03 12.84 -21.01
CA ARG A 11 -1.98 13.84 -21.27
C ARG A 11 -0.56 13.37 -20.97
N TRP A 12 -0.42 12.35 -20.14
CA TRP A 12 0.87 11.84 -19.67
C TRP A 12 0.70 10.43 -19.11
N GLU A 13 1.81 9.69 -19.09
CA GLU A 13 1.92 8.33 -18.56
C GLU A 13 3.21 8.21 -17.74
N VAL A 14 3.25 7.25 -16.82
CA VAL A 14 4.44 6.95 -16.01
C VAL A 14 4.73 5.46 -16.17
N ASP A 15 5.79 5.14 -16.90
CA ASP A 15 6.18 3.77 -17.21
C ASP A 15 6.90 3.08 -16.04
N THR A 16 7.51 3.86 -15.14
CA THR A 16 8.28 3.38 -13.99
C THR A 16 7.74 3.98 -12.69
N PRO A 17 6.50 3.63 -12.29
CA PRO A 17 5.89 4.17 -11.09
C PRO A 17 6.64 3.76 -9.82
N ILE A 18 6.69 4.67 -8.85
CA ILE A 18 7.22 4.39 -7.51
C ILE A 18 6.06 3.99 -6.62
N TYR A 19 6.18 2.85 -5.93
CA TYR A 19 5.13 2.36 -5.06
C TYR A 19 5.45 2.61 -3.58
N ARG A 20 4.41 2.82 -2.78
CA ARG A 20 4.47 2.88 -1.32
C ARG A 20 3.65 1.76 -0.73
N VAL A 21 4.26 0.96 0.15
CA VAL A 21 3.58 -0.11 0.88
C VAL A 21 3.71 0.12 2.37
N TYR A 22 2.57 0.11 3.04
CA TYR A 22 2.48 0.29 4.49
C TYR A 22 1.93 -1.00 5.09
N PHE A 23 2.78 -1.75 5.80
CA PHE A 23 2.35 -2.95 6.52
C PHE A 23 1.96 -2.61 7.95
N TRP A 24 0.74 -2.96 8.30
CA TRP A 24 0.21 -2.82 9.65
C TRP A 24 0.21 -4.17 10.35
N HIS A 25 0.70 -4.20 11.58
CA HIS A 25 0.68 -5.38 12.43
C HIS A 25 0.55 -4.99 13.91
N ARG A 26 0.04 -5.91 14.73
CA ARG A 26 0.17 -5.82 16.19
C ARG A 26 1.43 -6.58 16.60
N PRO A 27 2.25 -6.05 17.51
CA PRO A 27 3.35 -6.79 18.10
C PRO A 27 2.84 -8.08 18.75
N ALA A 28 3.69 -9.10 18.79
CA ALA A 28 3.42 -10.24 19.66
C ALA A 28 3.45 -9.75 21.11
N ALA A 29 2.39 -10.03 21.86
CA ALA A 29 2.37 -9.80 23.29
C ALA A 29 3.43 -10.69 23.95
N GLU A 30 4.26 -10.11 24.82
CA GLU A 30 5.02 -10.93 25.75
C GLU A 30 4.05 -11.68 26.69
N PRO A 31 4.39 -12.89 27.16
CA PRO A 31 3.53 -13.63 28.07
C PRO A 31 3.13 -12.79 29.29
N GLY A 32 1.83 -12.55 29.46
CA GLY A 32 1.29 -11.72 30.55
C GLY A 32 1.04 -10.25 30.20
N SER A 33 1.34 -9.82 28.97
CA SER A 33 0.95 -8.48 28.49
C SER A 33 -0.45 -8.49 27.87
N ASP A 34 -1.17 -7.38 28.04
CA ASP A 34 -2.52 -7.19 27.52
C ASP A 34 -2.46 -6.83 26.03
N GLN A 35 -2.65 -7.85 25.19
CA GLN A 35 -2.54 -7.73 23.73
C GLN A 35 -3.58 -6.78 23.14
N GLU A 36 -4.71 -6.55 23.82
CA GLU A 36 -5.75 -5.61 23.38
C GLU A 36 -5.36 -4.15 23.61
N ARG A 37 -4.38 -3.88 24.50
CA ARG A 37 -3.85 -2.53 24.78
C ARG A 37 -2.64 -2.18 23.92
N MET A 38 -2.09 -3.13 23.15
CA MET A 38 -0.97 -2.87 22.25
C MET A 38 -1.45 -2.15 20.98
N GLY A 39 -0.82 -1.01 20.69
CA GLY A 39 -1.10 -0.23 19.49
C GLY A 39 -0.68 -0.94 18.20
N TRP A 40 -1.21 -0.49 17.07
CA TRP A 40 -0.76 -0.94 15.75
C TRP A 40 0.60 -0.32 15.41
N HIS A 41 1.45 -1.13 14.79
CA HIS A 41 2.73 -0.70 14.24
C HIS A 41 2.66 -0.67 12.72
N CYS A 42 3.31 0.34 12.14
CA CYS A 42 3.44 0.51 10.69
C CYS A 42 4.89 0.27 10.26
N SER A 43 5.11 -0.55 9.23
CA SER A 43 6.38 -0.66 8.52
C SER A 43 6.20 -0.15 7.11
N GLU A 44 7.04 0.81 6.72
CA GLU A 44 6.86 1.61 5.50
C GLU A 44 7.94 1.26 4.48
N TRP A 45 7.52 1.02 3.24
CA TRP A 45 8.40 0.66 2.14
C TRP A 45 8.14 1.56 0.95
N ARG A 46 9.22 1.98 0.31
CA ARG A 46 9.21 2.69 -0.97
C ARG A 46 9.91 1.80 -1.99
N LEU A 47 9.18 1.33 -2.98
CA LEU A 47 9.67 0.40 -3.99
C LEU A 47 9.94 1.17 -5.28
N THR A 48 11.18 1.11 -5.74
CA THR A 48 11.63 1.58 -7.06
C THR A 48 11.98 0.36 -7.91
N ASP A 49 12.06 0.55 -9.23
CA ASP A 49 12.54 -0.47 -10.17
C ASP A 49 11.72 -1.78 -10.20
N VAL A 50 10.45 -1.70 -9.79
CA VAL A 50 9.46 -2.76 -9.94
C VAL A 50 8.73 -2.61 -11.27
N ALA A 51 8.44 -3.72 -11.93
CA ALA A 51 7.83 -3.74 -13.26
C ALA A 51 6.39 -3.20 -13.25
N ASP A 52 5.57 -3.69 -12.31
CA ASP A 52 4.16 -3.30 -12.22
C ASP A 52 3.55 -3.59 -10.84
N VAL A 53 2.25 -3.32 -10.71
CA VAL A 53 1.46 -3.56 -9.50
C VAL A 53 1.40 -5.05 -9.12
N HIS A 54 1.49 -5.97 -10.09
CA HIS A 54 1.42 -7.40 -9.81
C HIS A 54 2.68 -7.89 -9.10
N GLU A 55 3.86 -7.38 -9.48
CA GLU A 55 5.11 -7.67 -8.77
C GLU A 55 5.03 -7.18 -7.31
N VAL A 56 4.55 -5.96 -7.10
CA VAL A 56 4.40 -5.40 -5.74
C VAL A 56 3.42 -6.21 -4.91
N LEU A 57 2.29 -6.64 -5.49
CA LEU A 57 1.32 -7.49 -4.80
C LEU A 57 1.89 -8.88 -4.52
N ALA A 58 2.68 -9.45 -5.42
CA ALA A 58 3.32 -10.74 -5.21
C ALA A 58 4.31 -10.69 -4.03
N TRP A 59 5.13 -9.63 -3.97
CA TRP A 59 6.01 -9.38 -2.83
C TRP A 59 5.21 -9.17 -1.53
N ALA A 60 4.18 -8.30 -1.56
CA ALA A 60 3.42 -7.95 -0.37
C ALA A 60 2.57 -9.09 0.19
N ASN A 61 2.15 -10.04 -0.64
CA ASN A 61 1.47 -11.27 -0.21
C ASN A 61 2.45 -12.43 0.04
N GLY A 62 3.74 -12.22 -0.21
CA GLY A 62 4.80 -13.19 -0.05
C GLY A 62 5.23 -13.37 1.42
N PRO A 63 6.39 -14.02 1.63
CA PRO A 63 6.92 -14.28 2.97
C PRO A 63 7.05 -13.01 3.84
N ASP A 64 7.43 -11.88 3.25
CA ASP A 64 7.68 -10.62 3.96
C ASP A 64 6.40 -9.96 4.50
N GLY A 65 5.28 -10.12 3.80
CA GLY A 65 3.98 -9.55 4.19
C GLY A 65 3.02 -10.55 4.83
N ARG A 66 3.41 -11.83 4.97
CA ARG A 66 2.54 -12.88 5.49
C ARG A 66 1.98 -12.52 6.87
N GLY A 67 0.66 -12.54 6.99
CA GLY A 67 -0.07 -12.26 8.24
C GLY A 67 -0.17 -10.77 8.60
N ARG A 68 0.28 -9.88 7.71
CA ARG A 68 0.15 -8.43 7.87
C ARG A 68 -0.97 -7.92 6.96
N VAL A 69 -1.66 -6.87 7.39
CA VAL A 69 -2.55 -6.11 6.49
C VAL A 69 -1.72 -4.99 5.87
N PHE A 70 -1.96 -4.67 4.60
CA PHE A 70 -1.20 -3.62 3.94
C PHE A 70 -2.06 -2.64 3.15
N GLU A 71 -1.50 -1.45 2.98
CA GLU A 71 -1.99 -0.44 2.06
C GLU A 71 -0.94 -0.21 0.97
N LEU A 72 -1.39 -0.13 -0.28
CA LEU A 72 -0.55 0.04 -1.45
C LEU A 72 -0.96 1.32 -2.18
N TYR A 73 0.03 2.14 -2.51
CA TYR A 73 -0.13 3.37 -3.26
C TYR A 73 0.92 3.46 -4.37
N VAL A 74 0.65 4.31 -5.36
CA VAL A 74 1.65 4.84 -6.27
C VAL A 74 1.91 6.32 -5.96
N GLU A 75 3.18 6.73 -5.98
CA GLU A 75 3.59 8.13 -5.91
C GLU A 75 3.17 8.85 -7.20
N ALA A 76 2.52 10.00 -7.06
CA ALA A 76 2.19 10.89 -8.15
C ALA A 76 2.66 12.31 -7.81
N SER A 77 3.06 13.07 -8.83
CA SER A 77 3.36 14.49 -8.66
C SER A 77 2.07 15.30 -8.77
N HIS A 78 1.80 16.16 -7.79
CA HIS A 78 0.71 17.14 -7.80
C HIS A 78 1.29 18.56 -7.72
N SER A 79 0.50 19.59 -8.06
CA SER A 79 0.94 21.00 -8.01
C SER A 79 1.46 21.42 -6.64
N ASP A 80 0.96 20.78 -5.59
CA ASP A 80 1.21 21.11 -4.19
C ASP A 80 2.23 20.16 -3.54
N GLY A 81 2.86 19.30 -4.34
CA GLY A 81 3.88 18.33 -3.90
C GLY A 81 3.54 16.88 -4.23
N LEU A 82 4.11 15.96 -3.46
CA LEU A 82 3.92 14.53 -3.63
C LEU A 82 2.50 14.11 -3.22
N ALA A 83 1.81 13.40 -4.12
CA ALA A 83 0.53 12.76 -3.87
C ALA A 83 0.68 11.23 -3.86
N LEU A 84 -0.25 10.56 -3.18
CA LEU A 84 -0.36 9.10 -3.17
C LEU A 84 -1.71 8.68 -3.74
N LEU A 85 -1.68 7.89 -4.81
CA LEU A 85 -2.88 7.29 -5.38
C LEU A 85 -3.02 5.87 -4.83
N ARG A 86 -4.11 5.59 -4.12
CA ARG A 86 -4.35 4.27 -3.51
C ARG A 86 -4.68 3.25 -4.59
N LEU A 87 -4.01 2.10 -4.53
CA LEU A 87 -4.26 0.95 -5.40
C LEU A 87 -4.93 -0.20 -4.63
N ALA A 88 -4.54 -0.44 -3.38
CA ALA A 88 -5.10 -1.52 -2.56
C ALA A 88 -5.07 -1.23 -1.06
N GLY A 89 -5.85 -2.00 -0.31
CA GLY A 89 -6.00 -1.89 1.15
C GLY A 89 -7.02 -0.83 1.57
N THR A 90 -7.59 -0.98 2.76
CA THR A 90 -8.57 -0.04 3.31
C THR A 90 -7.94 0.73 4.46
N THR A 91 -8.02 2.06 4.40
CA THR A 91 -7.58 2.99 5.47
C THR A 91 -8.43 2.92 6.72
N SER A 92 -9.56 2.22 6.70
CA SER A 92 -10.53 2.34 7.77
C SER A 92 -9.90 1.78 9.05
N ASP A 93 -9.87 2.62 10.09
CA ASP A 93 -9.60 2.19 11.45
C ASP A 93 -10.51 1.03 11.86
N ALA A 94 -11.68 0.88 11.21
CA ALA A 94 -12.58 -0.25 11.35
C ALA A 94 -11.97 -1.60 10.92
N ALA A 95 -11.06 -1.62 9.93
CA ALA A 95 -10.28 -2.82 9.59
C ALA A 95 -9.08 -3.04 10.55
N ARG A 96 -8.80 -2.05 11.42
CA ARG A 96 -7.75 -2.06 12.45
C ARG A 96 -8.33 -2.30 13.87
N ARG A 97 -9.61 -2.64 14.02
CA ARG A 97 -10.22 -2.99 15.33
C ARG A 97 -10.01 -4.45 15.68
#